data_AF-A0A0G0H3Y2-F1
#
_entry.id   AF-A0A0G0H3Y2-F1
#
_cell.length_a   1.000
_cell.length_b   1.000
_cell.length_c   1.000
_cell.angle_alpha   90.00
_cell.angle_beta   90.00
_cell.angle_gamma   90.00
#
_symmetry.space_group_name_H-M   'P 1'
#
loop_
_entity.id
_entity.type
_entity.pdbx_description
1 polymer ?
#
loop_
_entity_poly.entity_id
_entity_poly.type
_entity_poly.pdbx_seq_one_letter_code
_entity_poly.pdbx_strand_id
1 'polypeptide(L)'
;MLKRNPALYLLDILVSIDRVRRFSVNMASVQDLIKNESACSAVLRELSIIGEAMNHVLRVDSLTRLVKPEWRDVVDFRNILIHEYFGVSFSEIYGIIKNDIPILEQEIISILRHLNSSELLQSAMDCAIDELKQMERIESLVYLNKIKGSL
;
A
#
# COMPACT_ATOMS: atom_id res chain seq x y z
N MET A 1 12.71 13.25 17.32
CA MET A 1 11.91 12.08 16.92
C MET A 1 12.84 11.06 16.29
N LEU A 2 12.80 9.80 16.74
CA LEU A 2 13.52 8.71 16.09
C LEU A 2 13.03 8.60 14.64
N LYS A 3 13.95 8.53 13.67
CA LYS A 3 13.58 8.32 12.27
C LYS A 3 12.95 6.94 12.14
N ARG A 4 11.72 6.88 11.60
CA ARG A 4 11.05 5.61 11.29
C ARG A 4 11.92 4.79 10.34
N ASN A 5 12.00 3.48 10.57
CA ASN A 5 12.67 2.56 9.66
C ASN A 5 12.04 2.68 8.26
N PRO A 6 12.79 3.06 7.21
CA PRO A 6 12.26 3.24 5.87
C PRO A 6 11.54 2.02 5.29
N ALA A 7 11.96 0.81 5.65
CA ALA A 7 11.34 -0.42 5.17
C ALA A 7 9.90 -0.57 5.67
N LEU A 8 9.55 0.02 6.82
CA LEU A 8 8.16 0.00 7.31
C LEU A 8 7.18 0.68 6.35
N TYR A 9 7.60 1.73 5.62
CA TYR A 9 6.73 2.36 4.63
C TYR A 9 6.44 1.42 3.45
N LEU A 10 7.40 0.59 3.04
CA LEU A 10 7.16 -0.43 2.00
C LEU A 10 6.18 -1.50 2.50
N LEU A 11 6.28 -1.89 3.77
CA LEU A 11 5.35 -2.85 4.38
C LEU A 11 3.95 -2.27 4.58
N ASP A 12 3.83 -0.99 4.96
CA ASP A 12 2.55 -0.27 5.01
C ASP A 12 1.85 -0.32 3.65
N ILE A 13 2.57 -0.04 2.56
CA ILE A 13 2.04 -0.09 1.20
C ILE A 13 1.48 -1.48 0.90
N LEU A 14 2.24 -2.56 1.18
CA LEU A 14 1.78 -3.93 0.94
C LEU A 14 0.55 -4.30 1.77
N VAL A 15 0.52 -3.94 3.06
CA VAL A 15 -0.62 -4.21 3.93
C VAL A 15 -1.86 -3.43 3.47
N SER A 16 -1.71 -2.19 3.03
CA SER A 16 -2.82 -1.41 2.48
C SER A 16 -3.28 -1.95 1.13
N ILE A 17 -2.38 -2.42 0.27
CA ILE A 17 -2.72 -3.12 -0.98
C ILE A 17 -3.56 -4.38 -0.69
N ASP A 18 -3.15 -5.22 0.26
CA ASP A 18 -3.93 -6.39 0.70
C ASP A 18 -5.36 -5.98 1.12
N ARG A 19 -5.48 -4.92 1.92
CA ARG A 19 -6.77 -4.41 2.37
C ARG A 19 -7.62 -3.88 1.22
N VAL A 20 -7.07 -3.08 0.31
CA VAL A 20 -7.76 -2.61 -0.90
C VAL A 20 -8.32 -3.79 -1.68
N ARG A 21 -7.51 -4.84 -1.90
CA ARG A 21 -7.93 -6.05 -2.63
C ARG A 21 -9.06 -6.79 -1.91
N ARG A 22 -8.96 -6.97 -0.60
CA ARG A 22 -10.01 -7.66 0.19
C ARG A 22 -11.30 -6.88 0.25
N PHE A 23 -11.25 -5.57 0.44
CA PHE A 23 -12.46 -4.73 0.47
C PHE A 23 -13.12 -4.61 -0.91
N SER A 24 -12.35 -4.79 -1.98
CA SER A 24 -12.84 -4.72 -3.36
C SER A 24 -13.11 -6.09 -4.02
N VAL A 25 -12.93 -7.20 -3.29
CA VAL A 25 -12.91 -8.56 -3.87
C VAL A 25 -14.21 -8.93 -4.59
N ASN A 26 -15.36 -8.47 -4.07
CA ASN A 26 -16.68 -8.76 -4.62
C ASN A 26 -17.20 -7.67 -5.57
N MET A 27 -16.36 -6.72 -5.98
CA MET A 27 -16.74 -5.62 -6.85
C MET A 27 -16.37 -5.92 -8.30
N ALA A 28 -17.40 -6.22 -9.11
CA ALA A 28 -17.28 -6.49 -10.54
C ALA A 28 -17.44 -5.23 -11.40
N SER A 29 -17.91 -4.13 -10.81
CA SER A 29 -18.14 -2.86 -11.48
C SER A 29 -17.90 -1.65 -10.56
N VAL A 30 -17.80 -0.46 -11.16
CA VAL A 30 -17.77 0.83 -10.46
C VAL A 30 -19.01 0.99 -9.57
N GLN A 31 -20.16 0.50 -10.01
CA GLN A 31 -21.45 0.61 -9.33
C GLN A 31 -21.45 -0.22 -8.04
N ASP A 32 -20.75 -1.35 -8.00
CA ASP A 32 -20.59 -2.15 -6.79
C ASP A 32 -19.75 -1.42 -5.74
N LEU A 33 -18.73 -0.68 -6.18
CA LEU A 33 -17.93 0.20 -5.32
C LEU A 33 -18.79 1.33 -4.75
N ILE A 34 -19.57 2.01 -5.61
CA ILE A 34 -20.45 3.12 -5.19
C ILE A 34 -21.52 2.67 -4.20
N LYS A 35 -22.16 1.52 -4.44
CA LYS A 35 -23.26 1.02 -3.60
C LYS A 35 -22.80 0.55 -2.22
N ASN A 36 -21.52 0.22 -2.05
CA ASN A 36 -20.98 -0.24 -0.78
C ASN A 36 -20.13 0.86 -0.13
N GLU A 37 -20.80 1.83 0.49
CA GLU A 37 -20.18 3.02 1.09
C GLU A 37 -19.06 2.69 2.08
N SER A 38 -19.24 1.65 2.90
CA SER A 38 -18.25 1.21 3.88
C SER A 38 -16.98 0.67 3.21
N ALA A 39 -17.12 -0.22 2.23
CA ALA A 39 -15.99 -0.75 1.50
C ALA A 39 -15.30 0.34 0.67
N CYS A 40 -16.08 1.23 0.06
CA CYS A 40 -15.56 2.39 -0.66
C CYS A 40 -14.71 3.28 0.24
N SER A 41 -15.26 3.69 1.39
CA SER A 41 -14.53 4.52 2.37
C SER A 41 -13.26 3.84 2.87
N ALA A 42 -13.31 2.52 3.10
CA ALA A 42 -12.15 1.75 3.51
C ALA A 42 -11.07 1.71 2.40
N VAL A 43 -11.47 1.50 1.14
CA VAL A 43 -10.55 1.54 -0.01
C VAL A 43 -9.89 2.91 -0.15
N LEU A 44 -10.66 4.00 -0.10
CA LEU A 44 -10.14 5.36 -0.22
C LEU A 44 -9.12 5.68 0.89
N ARG A 45 -9.39 5.23 2.12
CA ARG A 45 -8.45 5.36 3.24
C ARG A 45 -7.15 4.61 2.98
N GLU A 46 -7.23 3.36 2.51
CA GLU A 46 -6.03 2.56 2.26
C GLU A 46 -5.22 3.09 1.07
N LEU A 47 -5.87 3.60 0.01
CA LEU A 47 -5.19 4.32 -1.09
C LEU A 47 -4.47 5.58 -0.59
N SER A 48 -5.06 6.30 0.37
CA SER A 48 -4.40 7.46 0.99
C SER A 48 -3.16 7.07 1.81
N ILE A 49 -3.22 5.94 2.52
CA ILE A 49 -2.06 5.40 3.26
C ILE A 49 -0.94 5.00 2.29
N ILE A 50 -1.30 4.35 1.17
CA ILE A 50 -0.33 3.99 0.12
C ILE A 50 0.40 5.25 -0.38
N GLY A 51 -0.33 6.32 -0.71
CA GLY A 51 0.29 7.56 -1.18
C GLY A 51 1.16 8.27 -0.14
N GLU A 52 0.74 8.28 1.14
CA GLU A 52 1.57 8.85 2.21
C GLU A 52 2.86 8.06 2.43
N ALA A 53 2.76 6.73 2.51
CA ALA A 53 3.91 5.87 2.64
C ALA A 53 4.85 6.01 1.43
N MET A 54 4.31 6.13 0.22
CA MET A 54 5.07 6.36 -1.00
C MET A 54 5.84 7.69 -0.95
N ASN A 55 5.21 8.77 -0.51
CA ASN A 55 5.86 10.07 -0.33
C ASN A 55 7.05 9.99 0.64
N HIS A 56 6.96 9.15 1.67
CA HIS A 56 8.10 8.89 2.56
C HIS A 56 9.20 8.06 1.90
N VAL A 57 8.85 7.03 1.12
CA VAL A 57 9.82 6.19 0.37
C VAL A 57 10.64 7.05 -0.60
N LEU A 58 9.99 7.96 -1.34
CA LEU A 58 10.63 8.86 -2.31
C LEU A 58 11.58 9.91 -1.68
N ARG A 59 11.59 10.05 -0.35
CA ARG A 59 12.50 10.93 0.38
C ARG A 59 13.73 10.20 0.94
N VAL A 60 13.81 8.88 0.76
CA VAL A 60 14.90 8.06 1.25
C VAL A 60 15.81 7.73 0.07
N ASP A 61 17.02 8.30 0.05
CA ASP A 61 17.95 8.19 -1.09
C ASP A 61 18.24 6.75 -1.54
N SER A 62 18.40 5.82 -0.59
CA SER A 62 18.69 4.42 -0.89
C SER A 62 17.51 3.69 -1.53
N LEU A 63 16.28 4.08 -1.19
CA LEU A 63 15.07 3.52 -1.79
C LEU A 63 14.76 4.20 -3.11
N THR A 64 14.85 5.54 -3.17
CA THR A 64 14.50 6.37 -4.33
C THR A 64 15.22 5.95 -5.62
N ARG A 65 16.44 5.39 -5.51
CA ARG A 65 17.19 4.86 -6.67
C ARG A 65 16.61 3.56 -7.25
N LEU A 66 15.78 2.87 -6.49
CA LEU A 66 15.08 1.64 -6.88
C LEU A 66 13.66 1.93 -7.39
N VAL A 67 13.23 3.19 -7.34
CA VAL A 67 11.87 3.63 -7.64
C VAL A 67 11.75 4.08 -9.10
N LYS A 68 10.58 3.82 -9.70
CA LYS A 68 10.24 4.30 -11.04
C LYS A 68 9.53 5.67 -11.03
N PRO A 69 9.57 6.44 -12.13
CA PRO A 69 8.93 7.76 -12.21
C PRO A 69 7.44 7.78 -11.86
N GLU A 70 6.71 6.72 -12.21
CA GLU A 70 5.25 6.57 -12.05
C GLU A 70 4.81 6.53 -10.59
N TRP A 71 5.75 6.36 -9.65
CA TRP A 71 5.45 6.38 -8.21
C TRP A 71 5.12 7.78 -7.70
N ARG A 72 5.51 8.82 -8.44
CA ARG A 72 5.05 10.19 -8.17
C ARG A 72 3.56 10.33 -8.41
N ASP A 73 3.02 9.63 -9.41
CA ASP A 73 1.58 9.63 -9.71
C ASP A 73 0.77 9.06 -8.53
N VAL A 74 1.33 8.08 -7.79
CA VAL A 74 0.72 7.52 -6.57
C VAL A 74 0.64 8.57 -5.44
N VAL A 75 1.68 9.40 -5.30
CA VAL A 75 1.69 10.51 -4.31
C VAL A 75 0.71 11.59 -4.72
N ASP A 76 0.71 11.96 -6.00
CA ASP A 76 -0.17 12.98 -6.54
C ASP A 76 -1.64 12.56 -6.45
N PHE A 77 -1.95 11.29 -6.71
CA PHE A 77 -3.28 10.73 -6.52
C PHE A 77 -3.79 10.88 -5.07
N ARG A 78 -2.93 10.66 -4.06
CA ARG A 78 -3.28 10.92 -2.66
C ARG A 78 -3.60 12.40 -2.41
N ASN A 79 -2.90 13.32 -3.06
CA ASN A 79 -3.19 14.75 -2.94
C ASN A 79 -4.56 15.08 -3.55
N ILE A 80 -4.89 14.50 -4.70
CA ILE A 80 -6.19 14.68 -5.35
C ILE A 80 -7.31 14.07 -4.48
N LEU A 81 -7.12 12.86 -3.94
CA LEU A 81 -8.11 12.22 -3.05
C LEU A 81 -8.44 13.06 -1.80
N ILE A 82 -7.45 13.74 -1.21
CA ILE A 82 -7.62 14.51 0.03
C ILE A 82 -8.12 15.94 -0.24
N HIS A 83 -7.62 16.58 -1.30
CA HIS A 83 -7.87 18.01 -1.56
C HIS A 83 -8.97 18.28 -2.59
N GLU A 84 -9.23 17.31 -3.48
CA GLU A 84 -10.19 17.41 -4.57
C GLU A 84 -11.19 16.26 -4.49
N TYR A 85 -11.80 16.01 -3.32
CA TYR A 85 -12.78 14.92 -3.16
C TYR A 85 -13.97 15.01 -4.16
N PHE A 86 -14.16 16.17 -4.79
CA PHE A 86 -15.11 16.47 -5.85
C PHE A 86 -14.58 16.27 -7.29
N GLY A 87 -13.29 15.95 -7.47
CA GLY A 87 -12.60 15.81 -8.77
C GLY A 87 -12.29 14.38 -9.20
N VAL A 88 -12.10 13.43 -8.26
CA VAL A 88 -11.82 12.02 -8.59
C VAL A 88 -13.11 11.26 -8.85
N SER A 89 -13.22 10.64 -10.03
CA SER A 89 -14.38 9.80 -10.34
C SER A 89 -14.22 8.39 -9.72
N PHE A 90 -15.31 7.78 -9.26
CA PHE A 90 -15.28 6.38 -8.81
C PHE A 90 -14.81 5.42 -9.92
N SER A 91 -14.97 5.79 -11.18
CA SER A 91 -14.45 5.04 -12.32
C SER A 91 -12.92 5.01 -12.35
N GLU A 92 -12.28 6.14 -12.03
CA GLU A 92 -10.82 6.24 -11.93
C GLU A 92 -10.29 5.44 -10.75
N ILE A 93 -10.92 5.57 -9.57
CA ILE A 93 -10.59 4.74 -8.39
C ILE A 93 -10.71 3.26 -8.71
N TYR A 94 -11.79 2.85 -9.38
CA TYR A 94 -11.96 1.46 -9.80
C TYR A 94 -10.87 1.01 -10.78
N GLY A 95 -10.47 1.87 -11.72
CA GLY A 95 -9.35 1.64 -12.62
C GLY A 95 -8.04 1.39 -11.86
N ILE A 96 -7.74 2.25 -10.88
CA ILE A 96 -6.54 2.13 -10.02
C ILE A 96 -6.53 0.81 -9.26
N ILE A 97 -7.66 0.42 -8.66
CA ILE A 97 -7.77 -0.85 -7.94
C ILE A 97 -7.48 -2.04 -8.85
N LYS A 98 -7.96 -2.02 -10.10
CA LYS A 98 -7.85 -3.17 -11.02
C LYS A 98 -6.53 -3.23 -11.76
N ASN A 99 -5.96 -2.08 -12.13
CA ASN A 99 -4.82 -2.01 -13.04
C ASN A 99 -3.53 -1.63 -12.33
N ASP A 100 -3.55 -0.61 -11.47
CA ASP A 100 -2.32 -0.01 -10.94
C ASP A 100 -1.88 -0.66 -9.64
N ILE A 101 -2.82 -1.00 -8.76
CA ILE A 101 -2.54 -1.64 -7.47
C ILE A 101 -1.79 -2.98 -7.62
N PRO A 102 -2.16 -3.89 -8.54
CA PRO A 102 -1.40 -5.12 -8.76
C PRO A 102 0.02 -4.88 -9.26
N ILE A 103 0.23 -3.85 -10.09
CA ILE A 103 1.56 -3.48 -10.59
C ILE A 103 2.42 -2.98 -9.44
N LEU A 104 1.91 -2.03 -8.66
CA LEU A 104 2.60 -1.49 -7.50
C LEU A 104 2.98 -2.57 -6.49
N GLU A 105 2.10 -3.54 -6.24
CA GLU A 105 2.37 -4.69 -5.36
C GLU A 105 3.64 -5.44 -5.80
N GLN A 106 3.75 -5.77 -7.08
CA GLN A 106 4.89 -6.50 -7.63
C GLN A 106 6.18 -5.69 -7.54
N GLU A 107 6.11 -4.38 -7.79
CA GLU A 107 7.27 -3.52 -7.73
C GLU A 107 7.79 -3.37 -6.29
N ILE A 108 6.90 -3.18 -5.32
CA ILE A 108 7.27 -3.11 -3.90
C ILE A 108 7.87 -4.44 -3.43
N ILE A 109 7.29 -5.58 -3.81
CA ILE A 109 7.86 -6.90 -3.51
C ILE A 109 9.26 -7.05 -4.12
N SER A 110 9.46 -6.56 -5.35
CA SER A 110 10.79 -6.59 -6.00
C SER A 110 11.81 -5.79 -5.20
N ILE A 111 11.45 -4.59 -4.71
CA ILE A 111 12.33 -3.80 -3.82
C ILE A 111 12.64 -4.56 -2.54
N LEU A 112 11.64 -5.16 -1.89
CA LEU A 112 11.88 -5.93 -0.66
C LEU A 112 12.84 -7.11 -0.89
N ARG A 113 12.77 -7.79 -2.04
CA ARG A 113 13.74 -8.85 -2.40
C ARG A 113 15.17 -8.31 -2.51
N HIS A 114 15.36 -7.14 -3.11
CA HIS A 114 16.67 -6.49 -3.15
C HIS A 114 17.19 -6.12 -1.75
N LEU A 115 16.29 -5.92 -0.78
CA LEU A 115 16.62 -5.59 0.60
C LEU A 115 16.66 -6.82 1.54
N ASN A 116 16.43 -8.05 1.05
CA ASN A 116 16.22 -9.24 1.91
C ASN A 116 17.33 -9.49 2.95
N SER A 117 18.59 -9.25 2.57
CA SER A 117 19.74 -9.42 3.47
C SER A 117 19.97 -8.23 4.42
N SER A 118 19.11 -7.22 4.42
CA SER A 118 19.25 -6.03 5.26
C SER A 118 18.65 -6.24 6.64
N GLU A 119 19.44 -5.97 7.69
CA GLU A 119 18.96 -5.91 9.08
C GLU A 119 17.77 -4.95 9.25
N LEU A 120 17.73 -3.88 8.44
CA LEU A 120 16.61 -2.94 8.41
C LEU A 120 15.30 -3.61 8.00
N LEU A 121 15.32 -4.48 6.98
CA LEU A 121 14.10 -5.16 6.53
C LEU A 121 13.64 -6.20 7.54
N GLN A 122 14.57 -6.98 8.12
CA GLN A 122 14.21 -7.98 9.14
C GLN A 122 13.55 -7.31 10.35
N SER A 123 14.16 -6.25 10.88
CA SER A 123 13.59 -5.49 11.99
C SER A 123 12.23 -4.85 11.65
N ALA A 124 12.07 -4.30 10.44
CA ALA A 124 10.78 -3.75 10.01
C ALA A 124 9.70 -4.82 9.89
N MET A 125 10.05 -5.98 9.34
CA MET A 125 9.13 -7.09 9.14
C MET A 125 8.63 -7.64 10.47
N ASP A 126 9.52 -7.84 11.44
CA ASP A 126 9.14 -8.31 12.77
C ASP A 126 8.24 -7.30 13.49
N CYS A 127 8.57 -6.00 13.42
CA CYS A 127 7.75 -4.93 13.96
C CYS A 127 6.34 -4.93 13.35
N ALA A 128 6.23 -4.98 12.02
CA ALA A 128 4.93 -4.96 11.32
C ALA A 128 4.10 -6.20 11.64
N ILE A 129 4.72 -7.37 11.70
CA ILE A 129 4.06 -8.63 12.07
C ILE A 129 3.51 -8.56 13.50
N ASP A 130 4.30 -8.05 14.44
CA ASP A 130 3.89 -7.97 15.84
C ASP A 130 2.77 -6.94 16.05
N GLU A 131 2.81 -5.80 15.36
CA GLU A 131 1.70 -4.83 15.34
C GLU A 131 0.40 -5.47 14.82
N LEU A 132 0.47 -6.19 13.69
CA LEU A 132 -0.70 -6.86 13.11
C LEU A 132 -1.27 -7.95 14.04
N LYS A 133 -0.39 -8.69 14.74
CA LYS A 133 -0.80 -9.67 15.75
C LYS A 133 -1.51 -9.01 16.93
N GLN A 134 -0.94 -7.94 17.48
CA GLN A 134 -1.53 -7.22 18.62
C GLN A 134 -2.91 -6.63 18.30
N MET A 135 -3.11 -6.18 17.06
CA MET A 135 -4.38 -5.65 16.57
C MET A 135 -5.35 -6.74 16.06
N GLU A 136 -4.99 -8.02 16.17
CA GLU A 136 -5.77 -9.17 15.67
C GLU A 136 -6.15 -9.04 14.19
N ARG A 137 -5.25 -8.47 13.37
CA ARG A 137 -5.46 -8.31 11.91
C ARG A 137 -5.02 -9.57 11.16
N ILE A 138 -5.77 -10.64 11.35
CA ILE A 138 -5.43 -12.00 10.90
C ILE A 138 -5.15 -12.07 9.40
N GLU A 139 -5.99 -11.47 8.55
CA GLU A 139 -5.84 -11.56 7.10
C GLU A 139 -4.56 -10.86 6.61
N SER A 140 -4.30 -9.65 7.11
CA SER A 140 -3.08 -8.92 6.79
C SER A 140 -1.82 -9.61 7.34
N LEU A 141 -1.93 -10.27 8.50
CA LEU A 141 -0.85 -11.08 9.06
C LEU A 141 -0.55 -12.30 8.18
N VAL A 142 -1.57 -13.01 7.70
CA VAL A 142 -1.42 -14.15 6.77
C VAL A 142 -0.74 -13.69 5.48
N TYR A 143 -1.21 -12.57 4.92
CA TYR A 143 -0.64 -11.98 3.73
C TYR A 143 0.85 -11.63 3.92
N LEU A 144 1.18 -10.92 5.00
CA LEU A 144 2.56 -10.46 5.23
C LEU A 144 3.52 -11.63 5.50
N ASN A 145 3.07 -12.67 6.21
CA ASN A 145 3.86 -13.91 6.40
C ASN A 145 4.11 -14.64 5.08
N LYS A 146 3.13 -14.66 4.17
CA LYS A 146 3.32 -15.23 2.83
C LYS A 146 4.39 -14.46 2.06
N ILE A 147 4.37 -13.12 2.13
CA ILE A 147 5.42 -12.29 1.52
C ILE A 147 6.77 -12.61 2.16
N LYS A 148 6.89 -12.59 3.49
CA LYS A 148 8.12 -12.91 4.24
C LYS A 148 8.72 -14.25 3.82
N GLY A 149 7.91 -15.29 3.62
CA GLY A 149 8.37 -16.60 3.16
C GLY A 149 8.80 -16.67 1.69
N SER A 150 8.51 -15.64 0.89
CA SER A 150 8.82 -15.54 -0.54
C SER A 150 9.95 -14.56 -0.88
N LEU A 151 10.48 -13.87 0.14
CA LEU A 151 11.62 -12.96 0.03
C LEU A 151 12.93 -13.76 0.15
#